data_AF-A0A9D1F1K6-F1
#
_entry.id   AF-A0A9D1F1K6-F1
#
_cell.length_a   1.000
_cell.length_b   1.000
_cell.length_c   1.000
_cell.angle_alpha   90.00
_cell.angle_beta   90.00
_cell.angle_gamma   90.00
#
_symmetry.space_group_name_H-M   'P 1'
#
loop_
_entity.id
_entity.type
_entity.pdbx_description
1 polymer ?
#
loop_
_entity_poly.entity_id
_entity_poly.type
_entity_poly.pdbx_seq_one_letter_code
_entity_poly.pdbx_strand_id
1 'polypeptide(L)' 'MEKVLLDTDIGGDIDDAICLAYLLKEPRRELIGITTVCGEAEKRRSKKIPMRSC' A
#
# COMPACT_ATOMS: atom_id res chain seq x y z
N MET A 1 13.77 14.99 8.07
CA MET A 1 13.18 14.24 6.95
C MET A 1 12.91 12.84 7.48
N GLU A 2 11.65 12.42 7.52
CA GLU A 2 11.30 11.07 7.97
C GLU A 2 11.14 10.16 6.76
N LYS A 3 11.81 9.00 6.77
CA LYS A 3 11.77 8.04 5.68
C LYS A 3 10.54 7.16 5.83
N VAL A 4 9.78 7.03 4.75
CA VAL A 4 8.53 6.27 4.72
C VAL A 4 8.64 5.16 3.69
N LEU A 5 8.35 3.92 4.12
CA LEU A 5 8.06 2.81 3.24
C LEU A 5 6.54 2.63 3.24
N LEU A 6 5.91 2.72 2.07
CA LEU A 6 4.46 2.60 1.94
C LEU A 6 4.10 1.17 1.52
N ASP A 7 3.40 0.42 2.37
CA ASP A 7 2.79 -0.86 2.01
C ASP A 7 1.29 -0.66 1.77
N THR A 8 0.82 -0.91 0.55
CA THR A 8 -0.56 -0.60 0.12
C THR A 8 -1.03 -1.62 -0.92
N ASP A 9 -2.28 -2.04 -0.86
CA ASP A 9 -2.93 -2.88 -1.88
C ASP A 9 -3.59 -2.02 -2.97
N ILE A 10 -2.76 -1.21 -3.66
CA ILE A 10 -3.15 -0.33 -4.76
C ILE A 10 -4.18 -1.02 -5.68
N GLY A 11 -5.36 -0.42 -5.78
CA GLY A 11 -6.46 -0.91 -6.61
C GLY A 11 -7.58 -1.62 -5.84
N GLY A 12 -7.48 -1.74 -4.52
CA GLY A 12 -8.56 -2.17 -3.64
C GLY A 12 -9.58 -1.07 -3.36
N ASP A 13 -9.11 0.11 -2.94
CA ASP A 13 -9.96 1.24 -2.56
C ASP A 13 -9.37 2.60 -3.02
N ILE A 14 -10.19 3.65 -3.06
CA ILE A 14 -9.76 5.00 -3.51
C ILE A 14 -8.73 5.65 -2.57
N ASP A 15 -8.76 5.27 -1.29
CA ASP A 15 -7.94 5.88 -0.24
C ASP A 15 -6.43 5.61 -0.46
N ASP A 16 -6.07 4.52 -1.13
CA ASP A 16 -4.68 4.19 -1.48
C ASP A 16 -4.06 5.26 -2.38
N ALA A 17 -4.80 5.68 -3.42
CA ALA A 17 -4.34 6.70 -4.35
C ALA A 17 -4.21 8.07 -3.67
N ILE A 18 -5.12 8.39 -2.76
CA ILE A 18 -5.09 9.64 -1.99
C ILE A 18 -3.90 9.63 -1.03
N CYS A 19 -3.65 8.52 -0.34
CA CYS A 19 -2.52 8.36 0.56
C CYS A 19 -1.18 8.53 -0.18
N LEU A 20 -1.04 7.89 -1.34
CA LEU A 20 0.15 8.02 -2.18
C LEU A 20 0.34 9.47 -2.67
N ALA A 21 -0.71 10.12 -3.16
CA ALA A 21 -0.65 11.51 -3.60
C ALA A 21 -0.25 12.48 -2.46
N TYR A 22 -0.74 12.23 -1.26
CA TYR A 22 -0.37 12.99 -0.07
C TYR A 22 1.12 12.79 0.30
N LEU A 23 1.60 11.55 0.32
CA LEU A 23 3.00 11.24 0.62
C LEU A 23 3.97 11.84 -0.40
N LEU A 24 3.60 11.85 -1.69
CA LEU A 24 4.40 12.48 -2.74
C LEU A 24 4.44 14.01 -2.63
N LYS A 25 3.42 14.64 -2.02
CA LYS A 25 3.36 16.10 -1.84
C LYS A 25 3.92 16.60 -0.52
N GLU A 26 4.12 15.73 0.48
CA GLU A 26 4.60 16.15 1.79
C GLU A 26 6.12 16.38 1.78
N PRO A 27 6.62 17.62 1.86
CA PRO A 27 8.05 17.92 1.80
C PRO A 27 8.84 17.42 3.02
N ARG A 28 8.16 17.09 4.13
CA ARG A 28 8.81 16.58 5.35
C ARG A 28 9.07 15.07 5.32
N ARG A 29 8.45 14.36 4.38
CA ARG A 29 8.53 12.91 4.22
C ARG A 29 9.33 12.57 2.98
N GLU A 30 10.18 11.56 3.12
CA GLU A 30 10.92 10.98 2.02
C GLU A 30 10.34 9.60 1.76
N LEU A 31 9.53 9.48 0.71
CA LEU A 31 9.00 8.18 0.28
C LEU A 31 10.15 7.40 -0.38
N ILE A 32 10.67 6.38 0.32
CA ILE A 32 11.84 5.62 -0.11
C ILE A 32 11.49 4.35 -0.90
N GLY A 33 10.21 3.95 -0.89
CA GLY A 33 9.74 2.78 -1.60
C GLY A 33 8.25 2.54 -1.40
N ILE A 34 7.67 1.75 -2.31
CA ILE A 34 6.29 1.31 -2.26
C ILE A 34 6.30 -0.21 -2.40
N THR A 35 5.66 -0.91 -1.46
CA THR A 35 5.35 -2.32 -1.58
C THR A 35 3.86 -2.47 -1.80
N THR A 36 3.49 -3.41 -2.66
CA THR A 36 2.09 -3.73 -2.91
C THR A 36 1.88 -5.23 -2.96
N VAL A 37 0.69 -5.65 -2.59
CA VAL A 37 0.29 -7.06 -2.54
C VAL A 37 -0.55 -7.38 -3.78
N CYS A 38 -0.10 -8.34 -4.59
CA CYS A 38 -0.95 -8.96 -5.61
C CYS A 38 -1.97 -9.92 -4.95
N GLY A 39 -3.25 -9.76 -5.26
CA GLY A 39 -4.33 -10.67 -4.86
C GLY A 39 -5.58 -9.98 -4.30
N GLU A 40 -6.71 -10.70 -4.25
CA GLU A 40 -8.00 -10.16 -3.81
C GLU A 40 -8.00 -9.79 -2.31
N ALA A 41 -8.25 -8.52 -1.98
CA ALA A 41 -8.22 -7.98 -0.62
C ALA A 41 -9.27 -8.61 0.32
N GLU A 42 -10.50 -8.81 -0.17
CA GLU A 42 -11.58 -9.44 0.61
C GLU A 42 -11.23 -10.88 1.02
N LYS A 43 -10.58 -11.58 0.09
CA LYS A 43 -10.11 -12.95 0.24
C LYS A 43 -9.03 -13.07 1.33
N ARG A 44 -8.21 -12.03 1.58
CA ARG A 44 -7.28 -11.95 2.72
C ARG A 44 -7.98 -11.68 4.06
N ARG A 45 -8.96 -10.77 4.09
CA ARG A 45 -9.72 -10.44 5.31
C ARG A 45 -10.39 -11.67 5.92
N SER A 46 -10.82 -12.61 5.07
CA SER A 46 -11.48 -13.87 5.45
C SER A 46 -10.57 -14.90 6.17
N LYS A 47 -9.26 -14.64 6.34
CA LYS A 47 -8.28 -15.53 7.03
C LYS A 47 -8.13 -16.96 6.45
N LYS A 48 -8.65 -17.25 5.26
CA LYS A 48 -8.73 -18.61 4.70
C LYS A 48 -7.94 -18.84 3.41
N ILE A 49 -6.85 -18.10 3.18
CA ILE A 49 -6.06 -18.28 1.96
C ILE A 49 -4.56 -18.36 2.28
N PRO A 50 -3.86 -19.41 1.83
CA PRO A 50 -2.41 -19.45 1.90
C PRO A 50 -1.86 -18.40 0.92
N MET A 51 -1.41 -17.27 1.45
CA MET A 51 -0.71 -16.27 0.65
C MET A 51 0.63 -16.84 0.17
N ARG A 52 0.67 -17.26 -1.09
CA ARG A 52 1.87 -17.47 -1.90
C ARG A 52 1.49 -17.11 -3.34
N SER A 53 2.21 -16.33 -4.12
CA SER A 53 3.28 -15.35 -3.92
C SER A 53 3.37 -14.67 -5.30
N CYS A 54 3.09 -13.37 -5.40
CA CYS A 54 3.16 -12.55 -6.63
C CYS A 54 2.38 -13.10 -7.85
#